data_AF-A0A6B9VNE5-F1
#
_entry.id   AF-A0A6B9VNE5-F1
#
_cell.length_a   1.000
_cell.length_b   1.000
_cell.length_c   1.000
_cell.angle_alpha   90.00
_cell.angle_beta   90.00
_cell.angle_gamma   90.00
#
_symmetry.space_group_name_H-M   'P 1'
#
loop_
_entity.id
_entity.type
_entity.pdbx_description
1 polymer ?
#
loop_
_entity_poly.entity_id
_entity_poly.type
_entity_poly.pdbx_seq_one_letter_code
_entity_poly.pdbx_strand_id
1 'polypeptide(L)' 'MANFFRLLIASLVLIIIVPQNPTENILLRTLSETGVFPNYSEARKFLDRLLWILIAFFLIITFFTGLF' A
#
# COMPACT_ATOMS: atom_id res chain seq x y z
N MET A 1 -4.93 21.57 -7.20
CA MET A 1 -5.21 20.16 -7.53
C MET A 1 -4.14 19.18 -7.06
N ALA A 2 -2.84 19.41 -7.30
CA ALA A 2 -1.76 18.48 -6.91
C ALA A 2 -1.74 18.07 -5.42
N ASN A 3 -2.05 19.02 -4.51
CA ASN A 3 -2.11 18.74 -3.06
C ASN A 3 -3.22 17.74 -2.68
N PHE A 4 -4.35 17.75 -3.40
CA PHE A 4 -5.43 16.80 -3.16
C PHE A 4 -5.01 15.37 -3.55
N PHE A 5 -4.33 15.22 -4.69
CA PHE A 5 -3.80 13.92 -5.11
C PHE A 5 -2.72 13.39 -4.16
N ARG A 6 -1.83 14.26 -3.65
CA ARG A 6 -0.87 13.88 -2.59
C ARG A 6 -1.59 13.39 -1.34
N LEU A 7 -2.64 14.09 -0.90
CA LEU A 7 -3.40 13.70 0.30
C LEU A 7 -4.12 12.37 0.10
N LEU A 8 -4.70 12.13 -1.07
CA LEU A 8 -5.37 10.87 -1.42
C LEU A 8 -4.40 9.68 -1.44
N ILE A 9 -3.22 9.85 -2.05
CA ILE A 9 -2.20 8.79 -2.11
C ILE A 9 -1.59 8.54 -0.73
N ALA A 10 -1.30 9.59 0.04
CA ALA A 10 -0.82 9.45 1.42
C ALA A 10 -1.82 8.67 2.29
N SER A 11 -3.12 8.96 2.12
CA SER A 11 -4.19 8.25 2.82
C SER A 11 -4.25 6.77 2.43
N LEU A 12 -4.11 6.44 1.14
CA LEU A 12 -4.05 5.05 0.67
C LEU A 12 -2.84 4.29 1.22
N VAL A 13 -1.67 4.94 1.23
CA VAL A 13 -0.44 4.37 1.80
C VAL A 13 -0.64 4.10 3.30
N LEU A 14 -1.24 5.03 4.05
CA LEU A 14 -1.54 4.84 5.46
C LEU A 14 -2.53 3.68 5.70
N ILE A 15 -3.62 3.60 4.93
CA ILE A 15 -4.61 2.52 5.05
C ILE A 15 -3.96 1.15 4.81
N ILE A 16 -2.94 1.08 3.94
CA ILE A 16 -2.24 -0.17 3.65
C ILE A 16 -1.16 -0.47 4.70
N ILE A 17 -0.44 0.53 5.22
CA ILE A 17 0.61 0.35 6.25
C ILE A 17 0.01 0.01 7.62
N VAL A 18 -1.04 0.74 8.04
CA VAL A 18 -1.60 0.67 9.40
C VAL A 18 -1.96 -0.75 9.86
N PRO A 19 -2.64 -1.58 9.05
CA PRO A 19 -2.97 -2.95 9.45
C PRO A 19 -1.84 -3.97 9.24
N GLN A 20 -0.66 -3.56 8.73
CA GLN A 20 0.49 -4.46 8.56
C GLN A 20 1.30 -4.60 9.85
N ASN A 21 0.69 -5.25 10.85
CA ASN A 21 1.37 -5.63 12.08
C ASN A 21 2.00 -7.03 11.92
N PRO A 22 3.25 -7.29 12.36
CA PRO A 22 3.87 -8.63 12.30
C PRO A 22 3.07 -9.75 13.00
N THR A 23 2.27 -9.42 14.01
CA THR A 23 1.52 -10.41 14.81
C THR A 23 0.14 -10.70 14.26
N GLU A 24 -0.57 -9.68 13.77
CA GLU A 24 -1.89 -9.81 13.15
C GLU A 24 -2.00 -8.83 11.98
N ASN A 25 -1.71 -9.31 10.78
CA ASN A 25 -1.91 -8.53 9.56
C ASN A 25 -3.35 -8.73 9.05
N ILE A 26 -4.24 -7.81 9.43
CA ILE A 26 -5.68 -7.89 9.13
C ILE A 26 -5.92 -7.92 7.62
N LEU A 27 -5.21 -7.07 6.86
CA LEU A 27 -5.31 -7.02 5.40
C LEU A 27 -4.92 -8.37 4.78
N LEU A 28 -3.82 -8.94 5.27
CA LEU A 28 -3.32 -10.23 4.78
C LEU A 28 -4.27 -11.38 5.12
N ARG A 29 -4.89 -11.34 6.30
CA ARG A 29 -5.92 -12.31 6.70
C ARG A 29 -7.13 -12.22 5.76
N THR A 30 -7.69 -11.02 5.56
CA THR A 30 -8.82 -10.83 4.65
C THR A 30 -8.47 -11.24 3.22
N LEU A 31 -7.26 -10.92 2.73
CA LEU A 31 -6.78 -11.35 1.42
C LEU A 31 -6.64 -12.88 1.32
N SER A 32 -6.19 -13.55 2.37
CA SER A 32 -6.13 -15.01 2.39
C SER A 32 -7.52 -15.66 2.42
N GLU A 33 -8.48 -15.03 3.11
CA GLU A 33 -9.86 -15.50 3.20
C GLU A 33 -10.63 -15.32 1.88
N THR A 34 -10.22 -14.40 1.01
CA THR A 34 -10.84 -14.23 -0.33
C THR A 34 -10.55 -15.36 -1.32
N GLY A 35 -9.56 -16.22 -1.05
CA GLY A 35 -9.16 -17.31 -1.95
C GLY A 35 -8.48 -16.86 -3.26
N VAL A 36 -8.19 -15.56 -3.41
CA VAL A 36 -7.51 -14.99 -4.59
C VAL A 36 -6.06 -15.46 -4.69
N PHE A 37 -5.41 -15.66 -3.55
CA PHE A 37 -4.02 -16.10 -3.48
C PHE A 37 -3.95 -17.57 -3.05
N PRO A 38 -3.04 -18.37 -3.63
CA PRO A 38 -2.91 -19.79 -3.30
C PRO A 38 -2.58 -20.01 -1.82
N ASN A 39 -1.68 -19.16 -1.28
CA ASN A 39 -1.09 -19.35 0.03
C ASN A 39 -0.93 -17.98 0.72
N TYR A 40 -0.93 -17.98 2.06
CA TYR A 40 -0.66 -16.79 2.89
C TYR A 40 0.66 -16.08 2.52
N SER A 41 1.69 -16.86 2.19
CA SER A 41 3.00 -16.34 1.76
C SER A 41 2.92 -15.53 0.47
N GLU A 42 2.12 -15.95 -0.51
CA GLU A 42 1.97 -15.24 -1.78
C GLU A 42 1.15 -13.95 -1.61
N ALA A 43 0.09 -14.00 -0.80
CA ALA A 43 -0.67 -12.80 -0.43
C ALA A 43 0.22 -11.76 0.29
N ARG A 44 1.15 -12.22 1.14
CA ARG A 44 2.11 -11.34 1.83
C ARG A 44 3.07 -10.68 0.85
N LYS A 45 3.67 -11.47 -0.05
CA LYS A 45 4.57 -10.93 -1.09
C LYS A 45 3.86 -9.92 -1.99
N PHE A 46 2.59 -10.16 -2.32
CA PHE A 46 1.78 -9.22 -3.09
C PHE A 46 1.57 -7.91 -2.35
N LEU A 47 1.16 -7.96 -1.07
CA LEU A 47 0.99 -6.76 -0.23
C LEU A 47 2.29 -5.97 -0.08
N ASP A 48 3.41 -6.65 0.17
CA ASP A 48 4.73 -6.01 0.26
C ASP A 48 5.09 -5.32 -1.07
N ARG A 49 4.88 -5.99 -2.20
CA ARG A 49 5.16 -5.42 -3.53
C ARG A 49 4.25 -4.22 -3.83
N LEU A 50 2.96 -4.32 -3.50
CA LEU A 50 1.99 -3.25 -3.68
C LEU A 50 2.36 -2.03 -2.83
N LEU A 51 2.79 -2.24 -1.59
CA LEU A 51 3.28 -1.20 -0.69
C LEU A 51 4.46 -0.45 -1.30
N TRP A 52 5.48 -1.18 -1.76
CA TRP A 52 6.68 -0.58 -2.38
C TRP A 52 6.33 0.21 -3.64
N ILE A 53 5.41 -0.31 -4.47
CA ILE A 53 4.92 0.41 -5.66
C ILE A 53 4.23 1.71 -5.25
N LEU A 54 3.36 1.69 -4.24
CA LEU A 54 2.64 2.88 -3.77
C LEU A 54 3.58 3.91 -3.15
N ILE A 55 4.58 3.48 -2.36
CA ILE A 55 5.59 4.37 -1.81
C ILE A 55 6.42 5.00 -2.93
N ALA A 56 6.87 4.21 -3.91
CA ALA A 56 7.61 4.73 -5.05
C ALA A 56 6.78 5.75 -5.85
N PHE A 57 5.50 5.44 -6.10
CA PHE A 57 4.58 6.33 -6.80
C PHE A 57 4.33 7.64 -6.02
N PHE A 58 4.16 7.55 -4.70
CA PHE A 58 4.03 8.70 -3.82
C PHE A 58 5.27 9.59 -3.87
N LEU A 59 6.47 9.02 -3.82
CA LEU A 59 7.73 9.75 -3.90
C LEU A 59 7.91 10.43 -5.27
N ILE A 60 7.60 9.73 -6.37
CA ILE A 60 7.65 10.29 -7.73
C ILE A 60 6.73 11.49 -7.84
N ILE A 61 5.45 11.34 -7.46
CA ILE A 61 4.49 12.44 -7.52
C ILE A 61 4.96 13.59 -6.64
N THR A 62 5.43 13.31 -5.43
CA THR A 62 5.94 14.33 -4.52
C THR A 62 7.11 15.09 -5.13
N PHE A 63 8.07 14.40 -5.74
CA PHE A 63 9.21 15.03 -6.41
C PHE A 63 8.76 15.95 -7.55
N PHE A 64 7.94 15.45 -8.48
CA PHE A 64 7.48 16.24 -9.64
C PHE A 64 6.59 17.43 -9.25
N THR A 65 5.73 17.28 -8.25
CA THR A 65 4.86 18.36 -7.76
C THR A 65 5.56 19.34 -6.81
N GLY A 66 6.76 19.01 -6.32
CA GLY A 66 7.59 19.94 -5.55
C GLY A 66 8.60 20.70 -6.42
N LEU A 67 8.86 20.22 -7.64
CA LEU A 67 9.76 20.84 -8.61
C LEU A 67 9.09 21.94 -9.46
N PHE A 68 7.75 21.92 -9.53
CA PHE A 68 6.90 22.91 -10.20
C PHE A 68 6.08 23.70 -9.17
#